data_AF-A0A157Z6L6-F1
#
_entry.id   AF-A0A157Z6L6-F1
#
_cell.length_a   1.000
_cell.length_b   1.000
_cell.length_c   1.000
_cell.angle_alpha   90.00
_cell.angle_beta   90.00
_cell.angle_gamma   90.00
#
_symmetry.space_group_name_H-M   'P 1'
#
loop_
_entity.id
_entity.type
_entity.pdbx_description
1 polymer ?
#
loop_
_entity_poly.entity_id
_entity_poly.type
_entity_poly.pdbx_seq_one_letter_code
_entity_poly.pdbx_strand_id
1 'polypeptide(L)'
;MLSPITMLTAKDIFERVSTHLLTQLAVSEDDNGSCRLRSPEGRKCAIGSLVRDDLYEPALEGVGISYYRHAQDGKLLRALYASNVNAYDPNIIDLLLELEQVHDDADVEEWPHLLAALGKRHEFV
;
A
#
# COMPACT_ATOMS: atom_id res chain seq x y z
N MET A 1 -14.70 21.02 -16.20
CA MET A 1 -14.19 21.46 -14.89
C MET A 1 -13.46 20.28 -14.29
N LEU A 2 -12.14 20.36 -14.15
CA LEU A 2 -11.39 19.31 -13.47
C LEU A 2 -11.71 19.46 -11.98
N SER A 3 -12.30 18.43 -11.36
CA SER A 3 -12.47 18.39 -9.91
C SER A 3 -11.10 18.57 -9.24
N PRO A 4 -10.99 19.32 -8.14
CA PRO A 4 -9.74 19.36 -7.39
C PRO A 4 -9.34 17.93 -7.03
N ILE A 5 -8.10 17.56 -7.36
CA ILE A 5 -7.53 16.27 -6.96
C ILE A 5 -7.39 16.32 -5.44
N THR A 6 -8.32 15.69 -4.72
CA THR A 6 -8.22 15.51 -3.28
C THR A 6 -7.29 14.33 -3.01
N MET A 7 -6.14 14.60 -2.40
CA MET A 7 -5.26 13.53 -1.91
C MET A 7 -5.89 12.87 -0.70
N LEU A 8 -5.72 11.56 -0.59
CA LEU A 8 -6.12 10.79 0.58
C LEU A 8 -5.33 11.24 1.80
N THR A 9 -5.99 11.33 2.95
CA THR A 9 -5.31 11.52 4.23
C THR A 9 -4.61 10.23 4.65
N ALA A 10 -3.68 10.33 5.60
CA ALA A 10 -3.04 9.15 6.20
C ALA A 10 -4.08 8.17 6.79
N LYS A 11 -5.14 8.70 7.42
CA LYS A 11 -6.25 7.91 7.93
C LYS A 11 -7.00 7.18 6.80
N ASP A 12 -7.36 7.87 5.71
CA ASP A 12 -8.05 7.24 4.58
C ASP A 12 -7.20 6.12 3.95
N ILE A 13 -5.89 6.32 3.86
CA ILE A 13 -4.94 5.30 3.37
C ILE A 13 -4.95 4.09 4.30
N PHE A 14 -4.79 4.31 5.61
CA PHE A 14 -4.81 3.24 6.61
C PHE A 14 -6.13 2.45 6.56
N GLU A 15 -7.28 3.12 6.55
CA GLU A 15 -8.60 2.47 6.54
C GLU A 15 -8.80 1.66 5.25
N ARG A 16 -8.40 2.20 4.10
CA ARG A 16 -8.50 1.52 2.81
C ARG A 16 -7.63 0.28 2.76
N VAL A 17 -6.37 0.37 3.17
CA VAL A 17 -5.45 -0.78 3.18
C VAL A 17 -5.90 -1.82 4.20
N SER A 18 -6.26 -1.39 5.41
CA SER A 18 -6.73 -2.32 6.46
C SER A 18 -7.96 -3.08 6.01
N THR A 19 -8.94 -2.39 5.43
CA THR A 19 -10.15 -3.03 4.88
C THR A 19 -9.80 -4.01 3.76
N HIS A 20 -8.90 -3.63 2.85
CA HIS A 20 -8.46 -4.50 1.76
C HIS A 20 -7.78 -5.76 2.28
N LEU A 21 -6.78 -5.65 3.15
CA LEU A 21 -6.03 -6.79 3.70
C LEU A 21 -6.97 -7.74 4.45
N LEU A 22 -7.86 -7.20 5.30
CA LEU A 22 -8.82 -8.00 6.07
C LEU A 22 -9.96 -8.58 5.22
N THR A 23 -10.18 -8.08 4.01
CA THR A 23 -11.13 -8.67 3.05
C THR A 23 -10.46 -9.76 2.21
N GLN A 24 -9.21 -9.53 1.79
CA GLN A 24 -8.47 -10.47 0.95
C GLN A 24 -7.99 -11.70 1.73
N LEU A 25 -7.57 -11.52 2.99
CA LEU A 25 -7.08 -12.57 3.89
C LEU A 25 -6.09 -13.54 3.24
N ALA A 26 -5.20 -12.98 2.41
CA ALA A 26 -4.16 -13.72 1.73
C ALA A 26 -3.07 -12.76 1.27
N VAL A 27 -1.83 -13.21 1.36
CA VAL A 27 -0.67 -12.51 0.80
C VAL A 27 -0.73 -12.46 -0.72
N SER A 28 -0.27 -11.34 -1.28
CA SER A 28 -0.06 -11.14 -2.71
C SER A 28 1.43 -11.30 -3.01
N GLU A 29 1.82 -12.47 -3.48
CA GLU A 29 3.21 -12.87 -3.72
C GLU A 29 3.34 -13.63 -5.04
N ASP A 30 4.56 -13.83 -5.50
CA ASP A 30 4.86 -14.76 -6.60
C ASP A 30 5.31 -16.15 -6.10
N ASP A 31 5.62 -17.06 -7.02
CA ASP A 31 6.08 -18.42 -6.72
C ASP A 31 7.37 -18.47 -5.86
N ASN A 32 8.10 -17.36 -5.73
CA ASN A 32 9.30 -17.24 -4.91
C ASN A 32 9.01 -16.63 -3.52
N GLY A 33 7.74 -16.34 -3.20
CA GLY A 33 7.33 -15.64 -1.98
C GLY A 33 7.66 -14.15 -1.99
N SER A 34 7.93 -13.55 -3.16
CA SER A 34 8.19 -12.12 -3.26
C SER A 34 6.88 -11.35 -3.37
N CYS A 35 6.69 -10.35 -2.51
CA CYS A 35 5.53 -9.46 -2.54
C CYS A 35 5.29 -8.86 -3.94
N ARG A 36 4.03 -8.90 -4.39
CA ARG A 36 3.57 -8.34 -5.66
C ARG A 36 2.49 -7.30 -5.43
N LEU A 37 2.59 -6.16 -6.12
CA LEU A 37 1.50 -5.17 -6.14
C LEU A 37 0.23 -5.82 -6.68
N ARG A 38 0.37 -6.69 -7.68
CA ARG A 38 -0.70 -7.60 -8.12
C ARG A 38 -0.12 -8.98 -8.44
N SER A 39 -0.55 -10.00 -7.70
CA SER A 39 -0.15 -11.38 -7.98
C SER A 39 -0.87 -11.96 -9.23
N PRO A 40 -0.36 -13.04 -9.82
CA PRO A 40 -1.04 -13.75 -10.92
C PRO A 40 -2.46 -14.23 -10.58
N GLU A 41 -2.73 -14.51 -9.31
CA GLU A 41 -4.04 -14.90 -8.78
C GLU A 41 -5.01 -13.71 -8.62
N GLY A 42 -4.57 -12.49 -8.96
CA GLY A 42 -5.36 -11.27 -8.87
C GLY A 42 -5.40 -10.66 -7.47
N ARG A 43 -4.59 -11.16 -6.52
CA ARG A 43 -4.43 -10.57 -5.19
C ARG A 43 -3.64 -9.26 -5.31
N LYS A 44 -3.82 -8.36 -4.35
CA LYS A 44 -3.04 -7.11 -4.24
C LYS A 44 -2.44 -7.01 -2.85
N CYS A 45 -1.18 -6.59 -2.75
CA CYS A 45 -0.56 -6.31 -1.45
C CYS A 45 -1.10 -5.00 -0.86
N ALA A 46 -0.57 -4.60 0.30
CA ALA A 46 -0.89 -3.33 0.93
C ALA A 46 -0.79 -2.14 -0.04
N ILE A 47 0.36 -1.97 -0.70
CA ILE A 47 0.62 -0.87 -1.64
C ILE A 47 -0.18 -1.04 -2.93
N GLY A 48 -0.25 -2.27 -3.44
CA GLY A 48 -0.99 -2.58 -4.66
C GLY A 48 -2.48 -2.28 -4.57
N SER A 49 -3.08 -2.39 -3.37
CA SER A 49 -4.49 -2.06 -3.13
C SER A 49 -4.83 -0.56 -3.32
N LEU A 50 -3.82 0.30 -3.23
CA LEU A 50 -3.95 1.74 -3.38
C LEU A 50 -3.84 2.19 -4.84
N VAL A 51 -3.06 1.46 -5.65
CA VAL A 51 -2.88 1.74 -7.08
C VAL A 51 -4.18 1.47 -7.82
N ARG A 52 -4.70 2.47 -8.55
CA ARG A 52 -5.89 2.30 -9.39
C ARG A 52 -5.64 1.27 -10.48
N ASP A 53 -6.67 0.50 -10.81
CA ASP A 53 -6.57 -0.59 -11.78
C ASP A 53 -6.14 -0.14 -13.17
N ASP A 54 -6.54 1.06 -13.60
CA ASP A 54 -6.18 1.65 -14.90
C ASP A 54 -4.75 2.21 -14.96
N LEU A 55 -4.09 2.33 -13.80
CA LEU A 55 -2.71 2.80 -13.68
C LEU A 55 -1.72 1.66 -13.40
N TYR A 56 -2.22 0.45 -13.12
CA TYR A 56 -1.38 -0.71 -12.90
C TYR A 56 -0.75 -1.16 -14.23
N GLU A 57 0.57 -1.30 -14.24
CA GLU A 57 1.32 -1.99 -15.30
C GLU A 57 2.34 -2.94 -14.66
N PRO A 58 2.68 -4.08 -15.30
CA PRO A 58 3.69 -5.01 -14.77
C PRO A 58 5.06 -4.37 -14.49
N ALA A 59 5.36 -3.25 -15.15
CA ALA A 59 6.60 -2.50 -14.93
C ALA A 59 6.63 -1.68 -13.63
N LEU A 60 5.54 -1.65 -12.86
CA LEU A 60 5.52 -1.12 -11.48
C LEU A 60 6.10 -2.12 -10.47
N GLU A 61 6.13 -3.40 -10.81
CA GLU A 61 6.61 -4.47 -9.95
C GLU A 61 8.14 -4.43 -9.79
N GLY A 62 8.64 -5.07 -8.73
CA GLY A 62 10.08 -5.29 -8.52
C GLY A 62 10.81 -4.14 -7.80
N VAL A 63 10.11 -3.07 -7.44
CA VAL A 63 10.64 -2.00 -6.57
C VAL A 63 9.69 -1.78 -5.40
N GLY A 64 10.12 -2.21 -4.20
CA GLY A 64 9.36 -2.01 -2.96
C GLY A 64 9.28 -0.54 -2.54
N ILE A 65 8.29 -0.19 -1.72
CA ILE A 65 8.06 1.22 -1.35
C ILE A 65 9.24 1.81 -0.55
N SER A 66 10.02 0.97 0.14
CA SER A 66 11.22 1.35 0.90
C SER A 66 12.32 2.02 0.07
N TYR A 67 12.42 1.67 -1.21
CA TYR A 67 13.35 2.31 -2.14
C TYR A 67 13.12 3.83 -2.24
N TYR A 68 11.85 4.25 -2.12
CA TYR A 68 11.43 5.64 -2.28
C TYR A 68 11.63 6.50 -1.03
N ARG A 69 12.16 5.95 0.06
CA ARG A 69 12.67 6.76 1.18
C ARG A 69 13.87 7.62 0.77
N HIS A 70 14.63 7.18 -0.23
CA HIS A 70 15.85 7.85 -0.71
C HIS A 70 15.77 8.29 -2.18
N ALA A 71 14.83 7.73 -2.95
CA ALA A 71 14.60 8.15 -4.33
C ALA A 71 13.66 9.35 -4.40
N GLN A 72 13.93 10.28 -5.32
CA GLN A 72 13.13 11.49 -5.51
C GLN A 72 11.87 11.27 -6.36
N ASP A 73 11.86 10.21 -7.19
CA ASP A 73 10.76 9.91 -8.10
C ASP A 73 10.84 8.46 -8.62
N GLY A 74 9.75 7.98 -9.22
CA GLY A 74 9.71 6.72 -9.96
C GLY A 74 8.30 6.34 -10.38
N LYS A 75 8.18 5.27 -11.16
CA LYS A 75 6.90 4.86 -11.74
C LYS A 75 5.84 4.57 -10.66
N LEU A 76 6.23 3.88 -9.58
CA LEU A 76 5.31 3.57 -8.48
C LEU A 76 4.84 4.83 -7.76
N LEU A 77 5.73 5.79 -7.46
CA LEU A 77 5.35 7.07 -6.85
C LEU A 77 4.38 7.85 -7.71
N ARG A 78 4.64 7.93 -9.02
CA ARG A 78 3.74 8.60 -9.97
C ARG A 78 2.37 7.90 -10.04
N ALA A 79 2.34 6.57 -10.04
CA ALA A 79 1.11 5.79 -10.05
C ALA A 79 0.30 5.97 -8.76
N LEU A 80 0.96 5.97 -7.60
CA LEU A 80 0.33 6.26 -6.30
C LEU A 80 -0.22 7.69 -6.26
N TYR A 81 0.54 8.68 -6.72
CA TYR A 81 0.10 10.07 -6.76
C TYR A 81 -1.12 10.26 -7.67
N ALA A 82 -1.11 9.66 -8.87
CA ALA A 82 -2.26 9.63 -9.77
C ALA A 82 -3.45 8.80 -9.22
N SER A 83 -3.19 7.96 -8.21
CA SER A 83 -4.19 7.25 -7.40
C SER A 83 -4.58 7.97 -6.11
N ASN A 84 -4.27 9.28 -6.02
CA ASN A 84 -4.56 10.15 -4.87
C ASN A 84 -3.77 9.83 -3.59
N VAL A 85 -2.67 9.07 -3.66
CA VAL A 85 -1.78 8.78 -2.52
C VAL A 85 -0.49 9.58 -2.64
N ASN A 86 -0.26 10.52 -1.72
CA ASN A 86 0.90 11.41 -1.78
C ASN A 86 2.16 10.73 -1.21
N ALA A 87 2.67 9.71 -1.88
CA ALA A 87 3.90 9.00 -1.48
C ALA A 87 5.19 9.83 -1.69
N TYR A 88 5.09 11.13 -2.00
CA TYR A 88 6.22 12.07 -1.87
C TYR A 88 6.30 12.68 -0.47
N ASP A 89 5.25 12.57 0.34
CA ASP A 89 5.26 12.97 1.75
C ASP A 89 5.94 11.87 2.58
N PRO A 90 7.02 12.19 3.32
CA PRO A 90 7.72 11.23 4.18
C PRO A 90 6.81 10.52 5.19
N ASN A 91 5.80 11.20 5.74
CA ASN A 91 4.89 10.59 6.72
C ASN A 91 3.99 9.54 6.05
N ILE A 92 3.61 9.77 4.79
CA ILE A 92 2.85 8.79 4.01
C ILE A 92 3.75 7.60 3.65
N ILE A 93 5.01 7.83 3.25
CA ILE A 93 5.96 6.75 3.02
C ILE A 93 6.14 5.89 4.26
N ASP A 94 6.30 6.49 5.43
CA ASP A 94 6.47 5.75 6.68
C ASP A 94 5.23 4.92 7.01
N LEU A 95 4.01 5.46 6.84
CA LEU A 95 2.78 4.68 7.01
C LEU A 95 2.69 3.52 6.01
N LEU A 96 3.02 3.76 4.74
CA LEU A 96 3.00 2.73 3.69
C LEU A 96 3.98 1.58 4.01
N LEU A 97 5.15 1.90 4.55
CA LEU A 97 6.14 0.91 4.98
C LEU A 97 5.65 0.06 6.14
N GLU A 98 4.93 0.66 7.08
CA GLU A 98 4.39 -0.08 8.22
C GLU A 98 3.23 -0.99 7.80
N LEU A 99 2.41 -0.56 6.84
CA LEU A 99 1.36 -1.39 6.26
C LEU A 99 1.94 -2.54 5.41
N GLU A 100 3.02 -2.28 4.67
CA GLU A 100 3.76 -3.32 3.93
C GLU A 100 4.37 -4.35 4.90
N GLN A 101 4.99 -3.92 6.00
CA GLN A 101 5.52 -4.83 7.04
C GLN A 101 4.43 -5.72 7.64
N VAL A 102 3.21 -5.20 7.91
CA VAL A 102 2.11 -6.05 8.40
C VAL A 102 1.74 -7.12 7.37
N HIS A 103 1.76 -6.81 6.07
CA HIS A 103 1.45 -7.77 5.01
C HIS A 103 2.58 -8.79 4.79
N ASP A 104 3.84 -8.34 4.80
CA ASP A 104 5.00 -9.14 4.41
C ASP A 104 5.57 -9.99 5.56
N ASP A 105 5.51 -9.51 6.81
CA ASP A 105 6.24 -10.12 7.93
C ASP A 105 5.35 -10.89 8.93
N ALA A 106 4.01 -10.80 8.81
CA ALA A 106 3.08 -11.39 9.77
C ALA A 106 2.13 -12.40 9.15
N ASP A 107 1.73 -13.39 9.94
CA ASP A 107 0.70 -14.35 9.54
C ASP A 107 -0.65 -13.62 9.37
N VAL A 108 -1.47 -14.07 8.41
CA VAL A 108 -2.75 -13.43 8.07
C VAL A 108 -3.69 -13.35 9.28
N GLU A 109 -3.63 -14.34 10.18
CA GLU A 109 -4.38 -14.41 11.42
C GLU A 109 -4.01 -13.30 12.40
N GLU A 110 -2.80 -12.75 12.32
CA GLU A 110 -2.31 -11.67 13.18
C GLU A 110 -2.67 -10.28 12.65
N TRP A 111 -2.97 -10.14 11.35
CA TRP A 111 -3.28 -8.87 10.71
C TRP A 111 -4.33 -8.04 11.45
N PRO A 112 -5.49 -8.58 11.91
CA PRO A 112 -6.47 -7.79 12.65
C PRO A 112 -5.89 -7.13 13.91
N HIS A 113 -5.03 -7.85 14.63
CA HIS A 113 -4.41 -7.33 15.86
C HIS A 113 -3.36 -6.27 15.54
N LEU A 114 -2.48 -6.53 14.57
CA LEU A 114 -1.40 -5.63 14.18
C LEU A 114 -1.93 -4.34 13.56
N LEU A 115 -2.93 -4.42 12.68
CA LEU A 115 -3.60 -3.25 12.09
C LEU A 115 -4.31 -2.42 13.18
N ALA A 116 -4.95 -3.05 14.16
CA ALA A 116 -5.57 -2.32 15.26
C ALA A 116 -4.53 -1.60 16.14
N ALA A 117 -3.38 -2.22 16.39
CA ALA A 117 -2.27 -1.60 17.11
C ALA A 117 -1.66 -0.43 16.32
N LEU A 118 -1.48 -0.60 15.02
CA LEU A 118 -1.00 0.45 14.11
C LEU A 118 -1.95 1.65 14.09
N GLY A 119 -3.25 1.41 13.93
CA GLY A 119 -4.27 2.46 13.93
C GLY A 119 -4.27 3.29 15.21
N LYS A 120 -4.14 2.66 16.38
CA LYS A 120 -4.05 3.36 17.68
C LYS A 120 -2.79 4.21 17.79
N ARG A 121 -1.65 3.70 17.31
CA ARG A 121 -0.36 4.40 17.37
C ARG A 121 -0.35 5.69 16.55
N HIS A 122 -1.11 5.73 15.46
CA HIS A 122 -1.29 6.91 14.62
C HIS A 122 -2.55 7.72 14.95
N GLU A 123 -3.28 7.37 16.01
CA GLU A 123 -4.52 8.05 16.43
C GLU A 123 -5.63 8.04 15.35
N PHE A 124 -5.68 7.00 14.53
CA PHE A 124 -6.71 6.82 13.50
C PHE A 124 -8.01 6.21 14.03
N VAL A 125 -7.91 5.46 15.14
CA VAL A 125 -8.99 4.73 15.83
C VAL A 125 -8.92 4.87 17.34
#